data_AF-A0A1F4T5V3-F1
#
_entry.id   AF-A0A1F4T5V3-F1
#
_cell.length_a   1.000
_cell.length_b   1.000
_cell.length_c   1.000
_cell.angle_alpha   90.00
_cell.angle_beta   90.00
_cell.angle_gamma   90.00
#
_symmetry.space_group_name_H-M   'P 1'
#
loop_
_entity.id
_entity.type
_entity.pdbx_description
1 polymer ?
#
loop_
_entity_poly.entity_id
_entity_poly.type
_entity_poly.pdbx_seq_one_letter_code
_entity_poly.pdbx_strand_id
1 'polypeptide(L)'
;MGLLEIEAKIIGEAEAKAGEIKTGADKEAAAIIAAAKARSAAIREEMLGQARQQAEEEKKGIVVPARLLLKQRLLEEKHRQLDRLFSGIDPSVREEKESEVIKILYG
;
A
#
# COMPACT_ATOMS: atom_id res chain seq x y z
N MET A 1 12.49 -39.53 63.81
CA MET A 1 12.87 -38.89 62.54
C MET A 1 14.26 -38.33 62.70
N GLY A 2 15.19 -38.76 61.85
CA GLY A 2 16.59 -38.34 61.90
C GLY A 2 16.80 -37.04 61.13
N LEU A 3 17.82 -36.25 61.51
CA LEU A 3 18.21 -35.01 60.82
C LEU A 3 18.30 -35.16 59.29
N LEU A 4 18.78 -36.32 58.82
CA LEU A 4 18.89 -36.65 57.40
C LEU A 4 17.55 -36.69 56.64
N GLU A 5 16.46 -37.11 57.29
CA GLU A 5 15.13 -37.13 56.66
C GLU A 5 14.54 -35.73 56.49
N ILE A 6 14.86 -34.83 57.42
CA ILE A 6 14.45 -33.42 57.37
C ILE A 6 15.23 -32.70 56.26
N GLU A 7 16.54 -32.93 56.18
CA GLU A 7 17.40 -32.35 55.16
C GLU A 7 17.00 -32.79 53.75
N ALA A 8 16.70 -34.09 53.56
CA ALA A 8 16.19 -34.60 52.29
C ALA A 8 14.85 -33.98 51.88
N LYS A 9 13.94 -33.74 52.83
CA LYS A 9 12.67 -33.04 52.55
C LYS A 9 12.89 -31.60 52.13
N ILE A 10 13.76 -30.86 52.80
CA ILE A 10 14.07 -29.46 52.48
C ILE A 10 14.68 -29.36 51.07
N ILE A 11 15.60 -30.26 50.73
CA ILE A 11 16.19 -30.31 49.38
C ILE A 11 15.12 -30.61 48.33
N GLY A 12 14.28 -31.63 48.55
CA GLY A 12 13.21 -31.97 47.62
C GLY A 12 12.20 -30.85 47.40
N GLU A 13 11.82 -30.12 48.46
CA GLU A 13 10.94 -28.95 48.36
C GLU A 13 11.61 -27.78 47.63
N ALA A 14 12.91 -27.56 47.85
CA ALA A 14 13.67 -26.53 47.16
C ALA A 14 13.83 -26.85 45.66
N GLU A 15 14.11 -28.10 45.31
CA GLU A 15 14.20 -28.56 43.92
C GLU A 15 12.86 -28.46 43.21
N ALA A 16 11.76 -28.84 43.87
CA ALA A 16 10.41 -28.71 43.32
C ALA A 16 10.07 -27.25 43.03
N LYS A 17 10.30 -26.33 43.98
CA LYS A 17 10.08 -24.89 43.79
C LYS A 17 10.97 -24.31 42.69
N ALA A 18 12.24 -24.73 42.62
CA ALA A 18 13.14 -24.30 41.54
C ALA A 18 12.64 -24.77 40.16
N GLY A 19 12.12 -25.99 40.07
CA GLY A 19 11.50 -26.54 38.87
C GLY A 19 10.24 -25.78 38.45
N GLU A 20 9.38 -25.42 39.40
CA GLU A 20 8.19 -24.60 39.16
C GLU A 20 8.55 -23.20 38.64
N ILE A 21 9.51 -22.53 39.29
CA ILE A 21 9.99 -21.20 38.88
C ILE A 21 10.55 -21.26 37.47
N LYS A 22 11.40 -22.25 37.16
CA LYS A 22 11.99 -22.40 35.82
C LYS A 22 10.91 -22.63 34.76
N THR A 23 9.96 -23.52 35.04
CA THR A 23 8.86 -23.80 34.12
C THR A 23 7.97 -22.57 33.90
N GLY A 24 7.72 -21.79 34.95
CA GLY A 24 7.00 -20.52 34.87
C GLY A 24 7.73 -19.51 33.98
N ALA A 25 9.03 -19.32 34.23
CA ALA A 25 9.88 -18.42 33.45
C ALA A 25 9.94 -18.82 31.97
N ASP A 26 10.08 -20.12 31.67
CA ASP A 26 10.11 -20.62 30.30
C ASP A 26 8.79 -20.36 29.56
N LYS A 27 7.64 -20.51 30.24
CA LYS A 27 6.31 -20.21 29.69
C LYS A 27 6.14 -18.72 29.43
N GLU A 28 6.55 -17.87 30.36
CA GLU A 28 6.48 -16.41 30.19
C GLU A 28 7.38 -15.95 29.04
N ALA A 29 8.61 -16.46 28.96
CA ALA A 29 9.52 -16.17 27.87
C ALA A 29 8.92 -16.59 26.51
N ALA A 30 8.34 -17.79 26.43
CA ALA A 30 7.69 -18.26 25.22
C ALA A 30 6.50 -17.36 24.81
N ALA A 31 5.69 -16.93 25.79
CA ALA A 31 4.57 -16.03 25.54
C ALA A 31 5.02 -14.65 25.05
N ILE A 32 6.07 -14.08 25.64
CA ILE A 32 6.67 -12.81 25.21
C ILE A 32 7.19 -12.91 23.78
N ILE A 33 7.93 -13.99 23.47
CA ILE A 33 8.47 -14.22 22.12
C ILE A 33 7.33 -14.37 21.10
N ALA A 34 6.28 -15.11 21.44
CA ALA A 34 5.12 -15.30 20.55
C ALA A 34 4.41 -13.96 20.29
N ALA A 35 4.18 -13.16 21.33
CA ALA A 35 3.56 -11.83 21.21
C ALA A 35 4.43 -10.88 20.38
N ALA A 36 5.75 -10.89 20.58
CA ALA A 36 6.68 -10.08 19.81
C ALA A 36 6.69 -10.46 18.32
N LYS A 37 6.66 -11.77 18.00
CA LYS A 37 6.57 -12.26 16.62
C LYS A 37 5.26 -11.84 15.96
N ALA A 38 4.14 -11.98 16.66
CA ALA A 38 2.82 -11.58 16.14
C ALA A 38 2.77 -10.07 15.84
N ARG A 39 3.27 -9.23 16.76
CA ARG A 39 3.36 -7.78 16.56
C ARG A 39 4.28 -7.43 15.40
N SER A 40 5.45 -8.06 15.30
CA SER A 40 6.39 -7.84 14.19
C SER A 40 5.77 -8.18 12.84
N ALA A 41 5.02 -9.30 12.75
CA ALA A 41 4.32 -9.68 11.54
C ALA A 41 3.22 -8.65 11.17
N ALA A 42 2.44 -8.19 12.15
CA ALA A 42 1.40 -7.18 11.92
C ALA A 42 2.00 -5.85 11.41
N ILE A 43 3.07 -5.36 12.05
CA ILE A 43 3.76 -4.13 11.62
C ILE A 43 4.29 -4.30 10.19
N ARG A 44 4.87 -5.46 9.87
CA ARG A 44 5.39 -5.71 8.53
C ARG A 44 4.30 -5.66 7.46
N GLU A 45 3.16 -6.31 7.70
CA GLU A 45 2.02 -6.28 6.78
C GLU A 45 1.45 -4.85 6.63
N GLU A 46 1.33 -4.11 7.72
CA GLU A 46 0.88 -2.72 7.69
C GLU A 46 1.83 -1.84 6.85
N MET A 47 3.13 -1.92 7.09
CA MET A 47 4.13 -1.18 6.31
C MET A 47 4.11 -1.55 4.83
N LEU A 48 3.95 -2.84 4.50
CA LEU A 48 3.83 -3.29 3.11
C LEU A 48 2.54 -2.76 2.45
N GLY A 49 1.43 -2.74 3.19
CA GLY A 49 0.17 -2.16 2.74
C GLY A 49 0.30 -0.67 2.43
N GLN A 50 0.87 0.10 3.37
CA GLN A 50 1.11 1.53 3.20
C GLN A 50 2.05 1.82 2.03
N ALA A 51 3.15 1.08 1.89
CA ALA A 51 4.09 1.23 0.78
C ALA A 51 3.43 0.96 -0.58
N ARG A 52 2.57 -0.07 -0.68
CA ARG A 52 1.81 -0.35 -1.91
C ARG A 52 0.84 0.77 -2.27
N GLN A 53 0.16 1.33 -1.27
CA GLN A 53 -0.76 2.43 -1.49
C GLN A 53 -0.02 3.68 -1.99
N GLN A 54 1.07 4.06 -1.34
CA GLN A 54 1.90 5.19 -1.76
C GLN A 54 2.43 5.00 -3.18
N ALA A 55 2.95 3.81 -3.51
CA ALA A 55 3.45 3.51 -4.86
C ALA A 55 2.35 3.64 -5.94
N GLU A 56 1.12 3.23 -5.66
CA GLU A 56 0.01 3.37 -6.61
C GLU A 56 -0.44 4.84 -6.74
N GLU A 57 -0.41 5.61 -5.65
CA GLU A 57 -0.68 7.05 -5.68
C GLU A 57 0.37 7.81 -6.49
N GLU A 58 1.66 7.54 -6.28
CA GLU A 58 2.76 8.11 -7.07
C GLU A 58 2.65 7.75 -8.55
N LYS A 59 2.36 6.48 -8.84
CA LYS A 59 2.13 6.02 -10.21
C LYS A 59 0.97 6.77 -10.87
N LYS A 60 -0.14 6.98 -10.17
CA LYS A 60 -1.25 7.81 -10.69
C LYS A 60 -0.79 9.26 -10.91
N GLY A 61 -0.02 9.81 -9.98
CA GLY A 61 0.61 11.13 -10.09
C GLY A 61 1.50 11.30 -11.32
N ILE A 62 2.11 10.23 -11.82
CA ILE A 62 2.93 10.25 -13.05
C ILE A 62 2.08 9.98 -14.30
N VAL A 63 1.25 8.94 -14.27
CA VAL A 63 0.52 8.45 -15.44
C VAL A 63 -0.57 9.41 -15.88
N VAL A 64 -1.30 10.02 -14.94
CA VAL A 64 -2.42 10.90 -15.28
C VAL A 64 -1.95 12.17 -16.01
N PRO A 65 -0.96 12.94 -15.51
CA PRO A 65 -0.43 14.08 -16.24
C PRO A 65 0.20 13.69 -17.58
N ALA A 66 0.92 12.57 -17.65
CA ALA A 66 1.50 12.10 -18.91
C ALA A 66 0.41 11.82 -19.97
N ARG A 67 -0.69 11.16 -19.57
CA ARG A 67 -1.85 10.94 -20.45
C ARG A 67 -2.51 12.25 -20.87
N LEU A 68 -2.63 13.21 -19.96
CA LEU A 68 -3.21 14.52 -20.27
C LEU A 68 -2.37 15.26 -21.31
N LEU A 69 -1.04 15.30 -21.13
CA LEU A 69 -0.12 15.91 -22.09
C LEU A 69 -0.20 15.26 -23.47
N LEU A 70 -0.31 13.92 -23.53
CA LEU A 70 -0.50 13.21 -24.80
C LEU A 70 -1.80 13.60 -25.49
N LYS A 71 -2.91 13.70 -24.73
CA LYS A 71 -4.21 14.13 -25.28
C LYS A 71 -4.15 15.57 -25.80
N GLN A 72 -3.49 16.48 -25.08
CA GLN A 72 -3.31 17.86 -25.51
C GLN A 72 -2.54 17.95 -26.83
N ARG A 73 -1.41 17.25 -26.93
CA ARG A 73 -0.63 17.21 -28.19
C ARG A 73 -1.43 16.66 -29.36
N LEU A 74 -2.19 15.59 -29.14
CA LEU A 74 -3.05 15.02 -30.17
C LEU A 74 -4.13 16.01 -30.61
N LEU A 75 -4.75 16.72 -29.66
CA LEU A 75 -5.76 17.74 -29.96
C LEU A 75 -5.16 18.89 -30.77
N GLU A 76 -3.99 19.39 -30.38
CA GLU A 76 -3.28 20.44 -31.12
C GLU A 76 -2.94 20.00 -32.55
N GLU A 77 -2.50 18.77 -32.74
CA GLU A 77 -2.21 18.22 -34.05
C GLU A 77 -3.48 18.11 -34.91
N LYS A 78 -4.60 17.68 -34.31
CA LYS A 78 -5.90 17.65 -34.99
C LYS A 78 -6.41 19.03 -35.35
N HIS A 79 -6.29 20.02 -34.46
CA HIS A 79 -6.62 21.41 -34.77
C HIS A 79 -5.78 21.94 -35.93
N ARG A 80 -4.46 21.70 -35.93
CA ARG A 80 -3.60 22.09 -37.07
C ARG A 80 -4.01 21.42 -38.38
N GLN A 81 -4.45 20.15 -38.33
CA GLN A 81 -4.98 19.45 -39.51
C GLN A 81 -6.27 20.10 -40.01
N LEU A 82 -7.19 20.44 -39.10
CA LEU A 82 -8.43 21.13 -39.44
C LEU A 82 -8.14 22.52 -40.02
N ASP A 83 -7.29 23.33 -39.39
CA ASP A 83 -6.92 24.65 -39.88
C ASP A 83 -6.33 24.61 -41.30
N ARG A 84 -5.54 23.58 -41.63
CA ARG A 84 -5.05 23.35 -42.99
C ARG A 84 -6.15 22.95 -43.98
N LEU A 85 -7.12 22.15 -43.54
CA LEU A 85 -8.25 21.76 -44.39
C LEU A 85 -9.19 22.94 -44.64
N PHE A 86 -9.34 23.83 -43.66
CA PHE A 86 -10.15 25.03 -43.76
C PHE A 86 -9.39 26.23 -44.35
N SER A 87 -8.07 26.15 -44.57
CA SER A 87 -7.31 27.23 -45.17
C SER A 87 -7.72 27.41 -46.63
N GLY A 88 -8.48 28.46 -46.91
CA GLY A 88 -9.03 28.77 -48.24
C GLY A 88 -10.54 28.55 -48.38
N ILE A 89 -11.23 28.10 -47.33
CA ILE A 89 -12.69 28.01 -47.29
C ILE A 89 -13.26 29.36 -46.84
N ASP A 90 -14.37 29.78 -47.47
CA ASP A 90 -15.09 31.01 -47.13
C ASP A 90 -15.52 30.98 -45.65
N PRO A 91 -15.37 32.08 -44.88
CA PRO A 91 -15.69 32.13 -43.45
C PRO A 91 -17.10 31.63 -43.11
N SER A 92 -18.08 31.89 -43.97
CA SER A 92 -19.47 31.47 -43.79
C SER A 92 -19.63 29.94 -43.82
N VAL A 93 -18.91 29.28 -44.72
CA VAL A 93 -18.91 27.81 -44.86
C VAL A 93 -18.09 27.15 -43.75
N ARG A 94 -17.04 27.83 -43.26
CA ARG A 94 -16.22 27.37 -42.13
C ARG A 94 -17.03 27.29 -40.84
N GLU A 95 -17.77 28.35 -40.48
CA GLU A 95 -18.60 28.36 -39.26
C GLU A 95 -19.67 27.27 -39.25
N GLU A 96 -20.29 27.00 -40.40
CA GLU A 96 -21.31 25.94 -40.55
C GLU A 96 -20.68 24.55 -40.35
N LYS A 97 -19.50 24.31 -40.92
CA LYS A 97 -18.76 23.04 -40.79
C LYS A 97 -18.17 22.83 -39.40
N GLU A 98 -17.68 23.88 -38.75
CA GLU A 98 -17.20 23.81 -37.35
C GLU A 98 -18.36 23.47 -36.39
N SER A 99 -19.55 24.04 -36.63
CA SER A 99 -20.77 23.74 -35.86
C SER A 99 -21.24 22.28 -36.04
N GLU A 100 -21.16 21.73 -37.25
CA GLU A 100 -21.43 20.31 -37.52
C GLU A 100 -20.45 19.39 -36.76
N VAL A 101 -19.15 19.73 -36.78
CA VAL A 101 -18.11 18.96 -36.09
C VAL A 101 -18.33 18.97 -34.57
N ILE A 102 -18.67 20.12 -33.99
CA ILE A 102 -18.99 20.23 -32.55
C ILE A 102 -20.19 19.36 -32.18
N LYS A 103 -21.25 19.36 -33.00
CA LYS A 103 -22.42 18.48 -32.79
C LYS A 103 -22.05 17.00 -32.82
N ILE A 104 -21.16 16.56 -33.72
CA ILE A 104 -20.74 15.16 -33.81
C ILE A 104 -19.86 14.76 -32.62
N LEU A 105 -19.04 15.68 -32.12
CA LEU A 105 -18.10 15.40 -31.03
C LEU A 105 -18.73 15.49 -29.64
N TYR A 106 -19.79 16.28 -29.46
CA TYR A 106 -20.34 16.63 -28.14
C TYR A 106 -21.88 16.51 -28.02
N GLY A 107 -22.58 16.19 -29.11
CA GLY A 107 -24.03 15.94 -29.09
C GLY A 107 -24.39 14.46 -29.00
#